data_AF-A0A1G5EWT0-F1
#
_entry.id   AF-A0A1G5EWT0-F1
#
_cell.length_a   1.000
_cell.length_b   1.000
_cell.length_c   1.000
_cell.angle_alpha   90.00
_cell.angle_beta   90.00
_cell.angle_gamma   90.00
#
_symmetry.space_group_name_H-M   'P 1'
#
loop_
_entity.id
_entity.type
_entity.pdbx_description
1 polymer ?
#
loop_
_entity_poly.entity_id
_entity_poly.type
_entity_poly.pdbx_seq_one_letter_code
_entity_poly.pdbx_strand_id
1 'polypeptide(L)' 'MFGKLGAPELILILVLALVVFGPSKLPEIGKALGKGIKEFKAHTSNITSEISGDVDKKE' A
#
# COMPACT_ATOMS: atom_id res chain seq x y z
N MET A 1 -18.24 25.49 -8.09
CA MET A 1 -17.47 25.30 -9.35
C MET A 1 -16.21 24.43 -9.17
N PHE A 2 -16.09 23.63 -8.09
CA PHE A 2 -14.93 22.77 -7.82
C PHE A 2 -15.35 21.43 -7.16
N GLY A 3 -16.56 20.96 -7.47
CA GLY A 3 -17.12 19.77 -6.86
C GLY A 3 -16.96 18.59 -7.80
N LYS A 4 -16.04 17.68 -7.47
CA LYS A 4 -15.68 16.42 -8.16
C LYS A 4 -14.50 16.62 -9.11
N LEU A 5 -13.29 16.42 -8.55
CA LEU A 5 -12.19 15.87 -9.34
C LEU A 5 -12.73 14.58 -9.98
N GLY A 6 -13.13 14.68 -11.23
CA GLY A 6 -13.63 13.56 -11.98
C GLY A 6 -12.49 12.65 -12.37
N ALA A 7 -12.83 11.49 -12.93
CA ALA A 7 -11.85 10.65 -13.59
C ALA A 7 -10.99 11.42 -14.62
N PRO A 8 -11.51 12.38 -15.42
CA PRO A 8 -10.71 13.13 -16.37
C PRO A 8 -9.60 13.98 -15.72
N GLU A 9 -9.92 14.70 -14.65
CA GLU A 9 -8.98 15.56 -13.94
C GLU A 9 -7.89 14.73 -13.26
N LEU A 10 -8.24 13.57 -12.68
CA LEU A 10 -7.27 12.65 -12.10
C LEU A 10 -6.33 12.06 -13.15
N ILE A 11 -6.82 11.72 -14.35
CA ILE A 11 -5.99 11.25 -15.46
C ILE A 11 -5.02 12.36 -15.90
N LEU A 12 -5.47 13.61 -16.01
CA LEU A 12 -4.60 14.73 -16.37
C LEU A 12 -3.43 14.88 -15.36
N ILE A 13 -3.75 14.84 -14.06
CA ILE A 13 -2.75 14.89 -12.99
C ILE A 13 -1.80 13.70 -13.07
N LEU A 14 -2.34 12.50 -13.32
CA LEU A 14 -1.54 11.29 -13.47
C LEU A 14 -0.56 11.41 -14.65
N VAL A 15 -1.01 11.93 -15.80
CA VAL A 15 -0.14 12.17 -16.96
C VAL A 15 0.99 13.15 -16.62
N LEU A 16 0.69 14.26 -15.94
CA LEU A 16 1.73 15.20 -15.49
C LEU A 16 2.72 14.55 -14.53
N ALA A 17 2.23 13.78 -13.57
CA ALA A 17 3.09 13.02 -12.66
C ALA A 17 3.95 12.00 -13.42
N LEU A 18 3.41 11.35 -14.44
CA LEU A 18 4.14 10.41 -15.30
C LEU A 18 5.20 11.09 -16.17
N VAL A 19 5.01 12.34 -16.59
CA VAL A 19 6.04 13.09 -17.30
C VAL A 19 7.21 13.43 -16.38
N VAL A 20 6.93 13.79 -15.12
CA VAL A 20 7.96 14.14 -14.13
C VAL A 20 8.71 12.90 -13.62
N PHE A 21 7.97 11.84 -13.25
CA PHE A 21 8.55 10.64 -12.63
C PHE A 21 8.84 9.51 -13.62
N GLY A 22 8.15 9.46 -14.76
CA GLY A 22 8.21 8.37 -15.73
C GLY A 22 7.24 7.21 -15.40
N PRO A 23 6.60 6.58 -16.42
CA PRO A 23 5.68 5.46 -16.22
C PRO A 23 6.32 4.21 -15.62
N SER A 24 7.63 4.03 -15.81
CA SER A 24 8.38 2.90 -15.26
C SER A 24 8.56 2.99 -13.73
N LYS A 25 8.44 4.18 -13.13
CA LYS A 25 8.59 4.35 -11.67
C LYS A 25 7.37 3.89 -10.88
N LEU A 26 6.17 4.02 -11.43
CA LEU A 26 4.95 3.53 -10.77
C LEU A 26 4.99 2.03 -10.41
N PRO A 27 5.32 1.10 -11.34
CA PRO A 27 5.40 -0.32 -11.00
C PRO A 27 6.59 -0.66 -10.08
N GLU A 28 7.68 0.10 -10.15
CA GLU A 28 8.83 -0.06 -9.26
C GLU A 28 8.44 0.27 -7.80
N ILE A 29 7.80 1.43 -7.59
CA ILE A 29 7.27 1.85 -6.29
C ILE A 29 6.19 0.86 -5.81
N GLY A 30 5.26 0.46 -6.67
CA GLY A 30 4.23 -0.53 -6.33
C GLY A 30 4.80 -1.87 -5.89
N LYS A 31 5.85 -2.36 -6.54
CA LYS A 31 6.55 -3.60 -6.13
C LYS A 31 7.24 -3.44 -4.78
N ALA A 32 7.90 -2.30 -4.53
CA ALA A 32 8.56 -2.03 -3.25
C ALA A 32 7.55 -1.92 -2.10
N LEU A 33 6.50 -1.13 -2.28
CA LEU A 33 5.40 -0.99 -1.31
C LEU A 33 4.68 -2.32 -1.09
N GLY A 34 4.42 -3.08 -2.16
CA GLY A 34 3.76 -4.39 -2.07
C GLY A 34 4.57 -5.41 -1.28
N LYS A 35 5.90 -5.44 -1.46
CA LYS A 35 6.79 -6.26 -0.62
C LYS A 35 6.73 -5.83 0.84
N GLY A 36 6.84 -4.53 1.12
CA GLY A 36 6.75 -3.99 2.48
C GLY A 36 5.43 -4.33 3.18
N ILE A 37 4.30 -4.17 2.49
CA ILE A 37 2.97 -4.53 3.03
C ILE A 37 2.87 -6.04 3.29
N LYS A 38 3.41 -6.87 2.38
CA LYS A 38 3.39 -8.32 2.53
C LYS A 38 4.19 -8.78 3.76
N GLU A 39 5.40 -8.24 3.92
CA GLU A 39 6.27 -8.54 5.07
C GLU A 39 5.64 -8.02 6.37
N PHE A 40 5.13 -6.78 6.37
CA PHE A 40 4.44 -6.20 7.52
C PHE A 40 3.25 -7.06 7.96
N LYS A 41 2.41 -7.52 7.01
CA LYS A 41 1.28 -8.41 7.29
C LYS A 41 1.72 -9.76 7.85
N ALA A 42 2.80 -10.34 7.32
CA ALA A 42 3.34 -11.62 7.80
C ALA A 42 3.84 -11.52 9.25
N HIS A 43 4.64 -10.50 9.56
CA HIS A 43 5.13 -10.26 10.92
C HIS A 43 3.99 -9.96 11.89
N THR A 44 3.03 -9.12 11.50
CA THR A 44 1.87 -8.81 12.35
C THR A 44 1.06 -10.07 12.64
N SER A 45 0.83 -10.93 11.63
CA SER A 45 0.11 -12.19 11.80
C SER A 45 0.82 -13.14 12.78
N ASN A 46 2.15 -13.29 12.65
CA ASN A 46 2.92 -14.14 13.55
C ASN A 46 2.88 -13.63 14.99
N ILE A 47 3.07 -12.32 15.19
CA ILE A 47 2.97 -11.66 16.50
C ILE A 47 1.58 -11.88 17.11
N THR A 48 0.51 -11.68 16.33
CA THR A 48 -0.87 -11.92 16.80
C THR A 48 -1.09 -13.39 17.20
N SER A 49 -0.56 -14.34 16.42
CA SER A 49 -0.67 -15.77 16.73
C SER A 49 0.13 -16.20 17.97
N GLU A 50 1.32 -15.61 18.18
CA GLU A 50 2.11 -15.81 19.41
C GLU A 50 1.36 -15.24 20.64
N ILE A 51 0.90 -13.98 20.56
CA ILE A 51 0.13 -13.37 21.66
C ILE A 51 -1.14 -14.18 21.99
N SER A 52 -1.88 -14.68 21.00
CA SER A 52 -3.07 -15.50 21.27
C SER A 52 -2.72 -16.88 21.86
N GLY A 53 -1.63 -17.51 21.42
CA GLY A 53 -1.20 -18.81 21.93
C GLY A 53 -0.67 -18.79 23.38
N ASP A 54 -0.12 -17.66 23.82
CA ASP A 54 0.34 -17.46 25.20
C ASP A 54 -0.79 -17.09 26.18
N VAL A 55 -1.90 -16.51 25.70
CA VAL A 55 -3.07 -16.19 26.52
C VAL A 55 -3.90 -17.44 26.84
N ASP A 56 -4.06 -18.38 25.90
CA ASP A 56 -4.77 -19.65 26.10
C ASP A 56 -4.03 -20.68 26.98
N LYS A 57 -2.72 -20.53 27.18
CA LYS A 57 -1.90 -21.48 27.98
C LYS A 57 -1.77 -21.11 29.45
N LYS A 58 -2.32 -19.97 29.88
CA LYS A 58 -2.15 -19.45 31.24
C LYS A 58 -3.39 -19.55 32.13
N GLU A 59 -4.44 -20.22 31.67
CA GLU A 59 -5.58 -20.69 32.49
C GLU A 59 -5.43 -22.18 32.85
#